data_AF-A0A7Z8QI39-F1
#
_entry.id   AF-A0A7Z8QI39-F1
#
_cell.length_a   1.000
_cell.length_b   1.000
_cell.length_c   1.000
_cell.angle_alpha   90.00
_cell.angle_beta   90.00
_cell.angle_gamma   90.00
#
_symmetry.space_group_name_H-M   'P 1'
#
loop_
_entity.id
_entity.type
_entity.pdbx_description
1 polymer ?
#
loop_
_entity_poly.entity_id
_entity_poly.type
_entity_poly.pdbx_seq_one_letter_code
_entity_poly.pdbx_strand_id
1 'polypeptide(L)' 'MNTNLNLSLAAEKFGAYLSKKHSKIVTAESCTGGWLAQCITDIAGSSAWFERGFI' A
#
# COMPACT_ATOMS: atom_id res chain seq x y z
N MET A 1 14.48 -9.18 17.37
CA MET A 1 14.56 -9.70 16.00
C MET A 1 14.53 -8.52 15.06
N ASN A 2 15.69 -8.09 14.55
CA ASN A 2 15.75 -7.01 13.55
C ASN A 2 15.41 -7.59 12.18
N THR A 3 14.12 -7.76 11.90
CA THR A 3 13.66 -7.93 10.52
C THR A 3 13.72 -6.56 9.88
N ASN A 4 14.77 -6.29 9.10
CA ASN A 4 14.76 -5.14 8.18
C ASN A 4 13.53 -5.30 7.28
N LEU A 5 12.54 -4.43 7.47
CA LEU A 5 11.29 -4.46 6.71
C LEU A 5 11.56 -3.84 5.34
N ASN A 6 11.46 -4.65 4.29
CA ASN A 6 11.46 -4.13 2.93
C ASN A 6 10.02 -3.70 2.57
N LEU A 7 9.81 -2.38 2.50
CA LEU A 7 8.49 -1.79 2.25
C LEU A 7 7.94 -2.15 0.86
N SER A 8 8.78 -2.23 -0.17
CA SER A 8 8.37 -2.64 -1.52
C SER A 8 7.82 -4.06 -1.50
N LEU A 9 8.55 -5.00 -0.89
CA LEU A 9 8.11 -6.39 -0.78
C LEU A 9 6.83 -6.54 0.05
N ALA A 10 6.66 -5.72 1.09
CA ALA A 10 5.44 -5.70 1.89
C ALA A 10 4.25 -5.20 1.06
N ALA A 11 4.41 -4.11 0.30
CA ALA A 11 3.38 -3.54 -0.55
C ALA A 11 2.97 -4.48 -1.70
N GLU A 12 3.93 -5.15 -2.34
CA GLU A 12 3.66 -6.18 -3.36
C GLU A 12 2.78 -7.32 -2.82
N LYS A 13 3.16 -7.87 -1.66
CA LYS A 13 2.39 -8.94 -1.01
C LYS A 13 1.00 -8.47 -0.61
N PHE A 14 0.87 -7.24 -0.15
CA PHE A 14 -0.42 -6.66 0.21
C PHE A 14 -1.32 -6.46 -1.00
N GLY A 15 -0.79 -5.93 -2.10
CA GLY A 15 -1.52 -5.79 -3.36
C GLY A 15 -1.99 -7.13 -3.92
N ALA A 16 -1.13 -8.16 -3.86
CA ALA A 16 -1.50 -9.52 -4.27
C ALA A 16 -2.64 -10.09 -3.41
N TYR A 17 -2.59 -9.85 -2.10
CA TYR A 17 -3.66 -10.26 -1.18
C TYR A 17 -5.00 -9.57 -1.50
N LEU A 18 -4.99 -8.25 -1.68
CA LEU A 18 -6.19 -7.48 -1.99
C LEU A 18 -6.79 -7.86 -3.34
N SER A 19 -5.94 -8.05 -4.35
CA SER A 19 -6.35 -8.49 -5.69
C SER A 19 -7.06 -9.85 -5.63
N LYS A 20 -6.51 -10.83 -4.89
CA LYS A 20 -7.16 -12.14 -4.68
C LYS A 20 -8.52 -12.03 -4.00
N LYS A 21 -8.70 -11.02 -3.14
CA LYS A 21 -9.94 -10.75 -2.42
C LYS A 21 -10.90 -9.81 -3.17
N HIS A 22 -10.52 -9.32 -4.34
CA HIS A 22 -11.27 -8.28 -5.08
C HIS A 22 -11.64 -7.09 -4.19
N SER A 23 -10.75 -6.73 -3.27
CA SER A 23 -10.98 -5.65 -2.30
C SER A 23 -10.16 -4.43 -2.66
N LYS A 24 -10.67 -3.26 -2.28
CA LYS A 24 -9.97 -1.99 -2.37
C LYS A 24 -9.66 -1.47 -0.99
N ILE A 25 -8.66 -0.59 -0.90
CA ILE A 25 -8.31 0.10 0.34
C ILE A 25 -8.33 1.61 0.17
N VAL A 26 -8.37 2.28 1.32
CA VAL A 26 -8.19 3.71 1.49
C VAL A 26 -7.20 3.94 2.63
N THR A 27 -6.35 4.96 2.55
CA THR A 27 -5.49 5.38 3.66
C THR A 27 -5.92 6.72 4.23
N ALA A 28 -5.74 6.90 5.53
CA ALA A 28 -5.80 8.19 6.21
C ALA A 28 -4.49 8.35 6.98
N GLU A 29 -3.76 9.41 6.67
CA GLU A 29 -2.40 9.68 7.10
C GLU A 29 -2.35 11.02 7.82
N SER A 30 -1.27 11.27 8.57
CA SER A 30 -1.03 12.57 9.21
C SER A 30 0.48 12.78 9.35
N CYS A 31 1.15 12.05 10.25
CA CYS A 31 2.59 12.16 10.45
C CYS A 31 3.43 11.66 9.26
N THR A 32 2.88 10.78 8.42
CA THR A 32 3.57 10.20 7.26
C THR A 32 3.50 11.07 6.01
N GLY A 33 2.63 12.09 5.97
CA GLY A 33 2.54 13.03 4.86
C GLY A 33 2.25 12.40 3.49
N GLY A 34 1.63 11.21 3.45
CA GLY A 34 1.34 10.46 2.22
C GLY A 34 2.38 9.41 1.85
N TRP A 35 3.40 9.18 2.68
CA TRP A 35 4.45 8.22 2.37
C TRP A 35 3.92 6.77 2.30
N LEU A 36 2.89 6.41 3.07
CA LEU A 36 2.29 5.08 2.95
C LEU A 36 1.54 4.94 1.62
N ALA A 37 0.72 5.93 1.27
CA ALA A 37 0.08 5.97 -0.04
C ALA A 37 1.11 5.90 -1.17
N GLN A 38 2.23 6.63 -1.07
CA GLN A 38 3.33 6.59 -2.04
C GLN A 38 3.89 5.18 -2.22
N CYS A 39 4.31 4.51 -1.14
CA CYS A 39 4.84 3.15 -1.21
C CYS A 39 3.85 2.16 -1.82
N ILE A 40 2.54 2.38 -1.61
CA ILE A 40 1.48 1.57 -2.22
C ILE A 40 1.34 1.87 -3.71
N THR A 41 1.29 3.14 -4.09
CA THR A 41 1.10 3.56 -5.48
C THR A 41 2.31 3.29 -6.37
N ASP A 42 3.50 3.15 -5.78
CA ASP A 42 4.73 2.74 -6.48
C ASP A 42 4.66 1.29 -7.00
N ILE A 43 3.73 0.46 -6.48
CA ILE A 43 3.53 -0.90 -6.97
C ILE A 43 2.71 -0.88 -8.27
N ALA A 44 3.23 -1.52 -9.31
CA ALA A 44 2.53 -1.66 -10.59
C ALA A 44 1.16 -2.34 -10.39
N GLY A 45 0.11 -1.76 -10.98
CA GLY A 45 -1.26 -2.24 -10.86
C GLY A 45 -1.98 -1.84 -9.56
N SER A 46 -1.35 -1.01 -8.72
CA SER A 46 -1.95 -0.47 -7.48
C SER A 46 -3.30 0.21 -7.70
N SER A 47 -3.53 0.84 -8.86
CA SER A 47 -4.81 1.47 -9.21
C SER A 47 -6.03 0.52 -9.21
N ALA A 48 -5.81 -0.79 -9.32
CA ALA A 48 -6.89 -1.77 -9.23
C ALA A 48 -7.41 -1.97 -7.80
N TRP A 49 -6.59 -1.70 -6.79
CA TRP A 49 -6.87 -2.05 -5.39
C TRP A 49 -6.58 -0.93 -4.37
N PHE A 50 -5.98 0.19 -4.78
CA PHE A 50 -5.85 1.41 -4.00
C PHE A 50 -6.80 2.48 -4.55
N GLU A 51 -7.70 3.00 -3.71
CA GLU A 51 -8.75 3.90 -4.16
C GLU A 51 -8.41 5.38 -3.93
N ARG A 52 -8.04 5.77 -2.70
CA ARG A 52 -7.69 7.15 -2.35
C ARG A 52 -6.90 7.21 -1.05
N GLY A 53 -6.21 8.32 -0.83
CA GLY A 53 -5.58 8.69 0.43
C GLY A 53 -6.13 10.02 0.97
N PHE A 54 -6.20 10.14 2.28
CA PHE A 54 -6.42 11.38 3.02
C PHE A 54 -5.17 11.68 3.84
N ILE A 55 -4.71 12.92 3.82
CA ILE A 55 -3.44 13.34 4.46
C ILE A 55 -3.72 14.41 5.51
#